data_AF-A0A2D8RDC5-F1
#
_entry.id   AF-A0A2D8RDC5-F1
#
_cell.length_a   1.000
_cell.length_b   1.000
_cell.length_c   1.000
_cell.angle_alpha   90.00
_cell.angle_beta   90.00
_cell.angle_gamma   90.00
#
_symmetry.space_group_name_H-M   'P 1'
#
loop_
_entity.id
_entity.type
_entity.pdbx_description
1 polymer ?
#
loop_
_entity_poly.entity_id
_entity_poly.type
_entity_poly.pdbx_seq_one_letter_code
_entity_poly.pdbx_strand_id
1 'polypeptide(L)'
;MSQALAQLSDIERLREIKLTRAEQGVDAARQAMLEAQQGLEAGLLAVQTLQEAYRREATRLVSRIGPAFDGLGLQRQAGALAQAGSEVRVQQDKLAALRQQLNTSEQALEQARNHCQQVRAQLTAIQWQKKDIRAQLKKDQQRRAEAASEELFVQALGRRS
;
A
#
# COMPACT_ATOMS: atom_id res chain seq x y z
N MET A 1 -23.75 29.19 -13.02
CA MET A 1 -23.63 28.50 -11.70
C MET A 1 -24.26 27.11 -11.67
N SER A 2 -25.44 26.86 -12.26
CA SER A 2 -26.02 25.50 -12.36
C SER A 2 -25.08 24.49 -13.05
N GLN A 3 -24.48 24.88 -14.19
CA GLN A 3 -23.50 24.04 -14.92
C GLN A 3 -22.24 23.71 -14.10
N ALA A 4 -21.77 24.64 -13.26
CA ALA A 4 -20.60 24.42 -12.39
C ALA A 4 -20.89 23.39 -11.28
N LEU A 5 -22.11 23.36 -10.73
CA LEU A 5 -22.52 22.34 -9.76
C LEU A 5 -22.66 20.95 -10.39
N ALA A 6 -23.13 20.87 -11.64
CA ALA A 6 -23.17 19.63 -12.40
C ALA A 6 -21.75 19.09 -12.63
N GLN A 7 -20.85 19.94 -13.16
CA GLN A 7 -19.44 19.59 -13.37
C GLN A 7 -18.74 19.13 -12.08
N LEU A 8 -18.92 19.84 -10.97
CA LEU A 8 -18.35 19.41 -9.68
C LEU A 8 -18.93 18.09 -9.18
N SER A 9 -20.19 17.79 -9.47
CA SER A 9 -20.80 16.51 -9.10
C SER A 9 -20.22 15.34 -9.91
N ASP A 10 -19.93 15.57 -11.18
CA ASP A 10 -19.26 14.56 -12.02
C ASP A 10 -17.81 14.36 -11.57
N ILE A 11 -17.09 15.44 -11.26
CA ILE A 11 -15.73 15.35 -10.72
C ILE A 11 -15.73 14.64 -9.35
N GLU A 12 -16.69 14.93 -8.47
CA GLU A 12 -16.85 14.26 -7.18
C GLU A 12 -17.01 12.74 -7.37
N ARG A 13 -17.94 12.30 -8.23
CA ARG A 13 -18.12 10.88 -8.56
C ARG A 13 -16.86 10.22 -9.11
N LEU A 14 -16.15 10.91 -10.01
CA LEU A 14 -14.87 10.41 -10.55
C LEU A 14 -13.81 10.28 -9.45
N ARG A 15 -13.81 11.17 -8.45
CA ARG A 15 -12.88 11.12 -7.32
C ARG A 15 -13.26 10.03 -6.32
N GLU A 16 -14.54 9.79 -6.08
CA GLU A 16 -15.00 8.66 -5.27
C GLU A 16 -14.54 7.33 -5.88
N ILE A 17 -14.71 7.15 -7.20
CA ILE A 17 -14.21 5.94 -7.90
C ILE A 17 -12.69 5.81 -7.77
N LYS A 18 -11.95 6.92 -7.92
CA LYS A 18 -10.49 6.92 -7.72
C LYS A 18 -10.11 6.60 -6.28
N LEU A 19 -10.88 7.06 -5.30
CA LEU A 19 -10.64 6.77 -3.89
C LEU A 19 -10.82 5.27 -3.62
N THR A 20 -11.92 4.67 -4.10
CA THR A 20 -12.14 3.23 -3.97
C THR A 20 -11.00 2.42 -4.61
N ARG A 21 -10.52 2.82 -5.80
CA ARG A 21 -9.37 2.17 -6.45
C ARG A 21 -8.07 2.36 -5.65
N ALA A 22 -7.87 3.53 -5.06
CA ALA A 22 -6.69 3.79 -4.23
C ALA A 22 -6.73 2.97 -2.93
N GLU A 23 -7.90 2.83 -2.31
CA GLU A 23 -8.12 1.98 -1.14
C GLU A 23 -7.84 0.50 -1.47
N GLN A 24 -8.38 0.01 -2.59
CA GLN A 24 -8.06 -1.34 -3.10
C GLN A 24 -6.55 -1.52 -3.34
N GLY A 25 -5.86 -0.50 -3.86
CA GLY A 25 -4.41 -0.52 -4.05
C GLY A 25 -3.64 -0.60 -2.73
N VAL A 26 -4.10 0.09 -1.68
CA VAL A 26 -3.54 -0.02 -0.32
C VAL A 26 -3.73 -1.43 0.24
N ASP A 27 -4.92 -2.00 0.08
CA ASP A 27 -5.21 -3.36 0.57
C ASP A 27 -4.37 -4.41 -0.15
N ALA A 28 -4.23 -4.31 -1.47
CA ALA A 28 -3.37 -5.20 -2.26
C ALA A 28 -1.89 -5.08 -1.85
N ALA A 29 -1.38 -3.86 -1.67
CA ALA A 29 -0.01 -3.65 -1.20
C ALA A 29 0.20 -4.20 0.22
N ARG A 30 -0.82 -4.11 1.08
CA ARG A 30 -0.79 -4.67 2.43
C ARG A 30 -0.75 -6.20 2.42
N GLN A 31 -1.53 -6.84 1.55
CA GLN A 31 -1.48 -8.29 1.37
C GLN A 31 -0.11 -8.75 0.86
N ALA A 32 0.44 -8.08 -0.15
CA ALA A 32 1.78 -8.37 -0.66
C ALA A 32 2.88 -8.22 0.42
N MET A 33 2.75 -7.23 1.32
CA MET A 33 3.66 -7.08 2.46
C MET A 33 3.54 -8.26 3.43
N LEU A 34 2.32 -8.71 3.74
CA LEU A 34 2.12 -9.87 4.62
C LEU A 34 2.69 -11.16 4.02
N GLU A 35 2.49 -11.39 2.72
CA GLU A 35 3.06 -12.53 2.01
C GLU A 35 4.59 -12.49 2.02
N ALA A 36 5.19 -11.32 1.80
CA ALA A 36 6.64 -11.15 1.86
C ALA A 36 7.19 -11.40 3.28
N GLN A 37 6.48 -10.97 4.33
CA GLN A 37 6.85 -11.25 5.72
C GLN A 37 6.79 -12.74 6.03
N GLN A 38 5.70 -13.42 5.66
CA GLN A 38 5.56 -14.86 5.85
C GLN A 38 6.65 -15.64 5.09
N GLY A 39 6.96 -15.23 3.85
CA GLY A 39 8.05 -15.81 3.07
C GLY A 39 9.40 -15.64 3.75
N LEU A 40 9.68 -14.45 4.31
CA LEU A 40 10.90 -14.19 5.06
C LEU A 40 11.01 -15.02 6.34
N GLU A 41 9.93 -15.16 7.10
CA GLU A 41 9.87 -16.00 8.30
C GLU A 41 10.13 -17.48 7.97
N ALA A 42 9.46 -17.99 6.93
CA ALA A 42 9.71 -19.35 6.44
C ALA A 42 11.16 -19.57 5.99
N GLY A 43 11.74 -18.57 5.30
CA GLY A 43 13.14 -18.59 4.89
C GLY A 43 14.11 -18.61 6.08
N LEU A 44 13.85 -17.80 7.12
CA LEU A 44 14.67 -17.78 8.34
C LEU A 44 14.66 -19.13 9.04
N LEU A 45 13.48 -19.74 9.17
CA LEU A 45 13.34 -21.07 9.77
C LEU A 45 14.09 -22.14 8.97
N ALA A 46 14.02 -22.08 7.64
CA ALA A 46 14.74 -23.01 6.76
C ALA A 46 16.26 -22.89 6.93
N VAL A 47 16.79 -21.66 6.98
CA VAL A 47 18.22 -21.42 7.21
C VAL A 47 18.65 -21.93 8.59
N GLN A 48 17.87 -21.67 9.65
CA GLN A 48 18.17 -22.18 10.99
C GLN A 48 18.23 -23.72 11.02
N THR A 49 17.23 -24.37 10.42
CA THR A 49 17.15 -25.83 10.35
C THR A 49 18.36 -26.43 9.63
N LEU A 50 18.77 -25.84 8.50
CA LEU A 50 19.95 -26.30 7.75
C LEU A 50 21.26 -26.02 8.50
N GLN A 51 21.38 -24.89 9.19
CA GLN A 51 22.55 -24.59 10.01
C GLN A 51 22.70 -25.57 11.18
N GLU A 52 21.61 -25.96 11.82
CA GLU A 52 21.63 -27.01 12.84
C GLU A 52 22.03 -28.37 12.28
N ALA A 53 21.48 -28.76 11.12
CA ALA A 53 21.87 -29.99 10.44
C ALA A 53 23.37 -29.98 10.11
N TYR A 54 23.87 -28.89 9.52
CA TYR A 54 25.29 -28.69 9.21
C TYR A 54 26.16 -28.80 10.47
N ARG A 55 25.77 -28.16 11.59
CA ARG A 55 26.50 -28.26 12.87
C ARG A 55 26.53 -29.70 13.39
N ARG A 56 25.42 -30.44 13.32
CA ARG A 56 25.36 -31.84 13.76
C ARG A 56 26.28 -32.72 12.92
N GLU A 57 26.30 -32.52 11.59
CA GLU A 57 27.20 -33.21 10.66
C GLU A 57 28.67 -32.91 10.97
N ALA A 58 29.00 -31.63 11.18
CA ALA A 58 30.35 -31.18 11.51
C ALA A 58 30.85 -31.80 12.83
N THR A 59 30.02 -31.77 13.89
CA THR A 59 30.36 -32.39 15.18
C THR A 59 30.58 -33.90 15.04
N ARG A 60 29.74 -34.59 14.27
CA ARG A 60 29.93 -36.03 13.98
C ARG A 60 31.25 -36.30 13.28
N LEU A 61 31.66 -35.46 12.34
CA LEU A 61 32.93 -35.58 11.65
C LEU A 61 34.09 -35.44 12.64
N VAL A 62 34.07 -34.39 13.49
CA VAL A 62 35.11 -34.12 14.49
C VAL A 62 35.22 -35.25 15.51
N SER A 63 34.11 -35.78 16.03
CA SER A 63 34.11 -36.90 16.98
C SER A 63 34.63 -38.22 16.39
N ARG A 64 34.66 -38.35 15.05
CA ARG A 64 35.13 -39.56 14.35
C ARG A 64 36.60 -39.53 13.96
N ILE A 65 37.32 -38.43 14.15
CA ILE A 65 38.77 -38.34 13.89
C ILE A 65 39.58 -39.00 15.05
N GLY A 66 39.08 -40.13 15.56
CA GLY A 66 39.75 -40.99 16.55
C GLY A 66 40.50 -42.17 15.87
N PRO A 67 41.29 -42.95 16.62
CA PRO A 67 42.37 -43.79 16.09
C PRO A 67 41.96 -45.04 15.26
N ALA A 68 40.69 -45.22 14.89
CA ALA A 68 40.20 -46.45 14.23
C ALA A 68 39.23 -46.19 13.06
N PHE A 69 39.58 -45.32 12.11
CA PHE A 69 38.65 -44.90 11.05
C PHE A 69 39.08 -45.22 9.61
N ASP A 70 38.15 -45.81 8.85
CA ASP A 70 38.29 -46.07 7.42
C ASP A 70 38.09 -44.77 6.60
N GLY A 71 39.07 -44.44 5.75
CA GLY A 71 39.09 -43.22 4.94
C GLY A 71 37.86 -42.99 4.04
N LEU A 72 37.17 -44.06 3.63
CA LEU A 72 35.93 -43.97 2.83
C LEU A 72 34.75 -43.37 3.60
N GLY A 73 34.71 -43.53 4.94
CA GLY A 73 33.68 -42.95 5.79
C GLY A 73 33.85 -41.44 5.95
N LEU A 74 35.10 -40.99 6.11
CA LEU A 74 35.47 -39.57 6.17
C LEU A 74 35.17 -38.86 4.86
N GLN A 75 35.50 -39.47 3.71
CA GLN A 75 35.28 -38.86 2.41
C GLN A 75 33.78 -38.66 2.11
N ARG A 76 32.92 -39.65 2.44
CA ARG A 76 31.47 -39.50 2.30
C ARG A 76 30.90 -38.41 3.20
N GLN A 77 31.34 -38.33 4.45
CA GLN A 77 30.84 -37.32 5.39
C GLN A 77 31.36 -35.91 5.06
N ALA A 78 32.61 -35.78 4.59
CA ALA A 78 33.14 -34.52 4.10
C ALA A 78 32.36 -34.02 2.87
N GLY A 79 31.97 -34.91 1.97
CA GLY A 79 31.08 -34.60 0.84
C GLY A 79 29.70 -34.12 1.30
N ALA A 80 29.08 -34.82 2.25
CA ALA A 80 27.79 -34.41 2.83
C ALA A 80 27.87 -33.03 3.51
N LEU A 81 28.96 -32.77 4.24
CA LEU A 81 29.21 -31.47 4.87
C LEU A 81 29.38 -30.34 3.84
N ALA A 82 30.13 -30.60 2.76
CA ALA A 82 30.32 -29.63 1.68
C ALA A 82 28.98 -29.30 0.99
N GLN A 83 28.15 -30.31 0.75
CA GLN A 83 26.80 -30.13 0.18
C GLN A 83 25.88 -29.37 1.14
N ALA A 84 25.84 -29.71 2.42
CA ALA A 84 25.06 -28.97 3.40
C ALA A 84 25.51 -27.49 3.50
N GLY A 85 26.82 -27.23 3.40
CA GLY A 85 27.37 -25.87 3.37
C GLY A 85 26.95 -25.06 2.13
N SER A 86 26.86 -25.71 0.96
CA SER A 86 26.36 -25.04 -0.26
C SER A 86 24.86 -24.76 -0.17
N GLU A 87 24.08 -25.68 0.38
CA GLU A 87 22.63 -25.50 0.61
C GLU A 87 22.35 -24.34 1.58
N VAL A 88 23.12 -24.21 2.66
CA VAL A 88 23.01 -23.06 3.58
C VAL A 88 23.26 -21.74 2.85
N ARG A 89 24.29 -21.66 1.99
CA ARG A 89 24.58 -20.44 1.21
C ARG A 89 23.44 -20.08 0.27
N VAL A 90 22.92 -21.07 -0.48
CA VAL A 90 21.78 -20.85 -1.39
C VAL A 90 20.55 -20.33 -0.64
N GLN A 91 20.28 -20.83 0.56
CA GLN A 91 19.16 -20.34 1.36
C GLN A 91 19.42 -18.95 1.95
N GLN A 92 20.66 -18.60 2.27
CA GLN A 92 21.02 -17.23 2.67
C GLN A 92 20.81 -16.23 1.52
N ASP A 93 21.15 -16.61 0.28
CA ASP A 93 20.91 -15.76 -0.90
C ASP A 93 19.41 -15.54 -1.13
N LYS A 94 18.60 -16.61 -1.01
CA LYS A 94 17.13 -16.50 -1.06
C LYS A 94 16.59 -15.59 0.03
N LEU A 95 17.17 -15.65 1.23
CA LEU A 95 16.78 -14.81 2.35
C LEU A 95 17.09 -13.33 2.09
N ALA A 96 18.23 -13.03 1.46
CA ALA A 96 18.56 -11.69 1.03
C ALA A 96 17.55 -11.17 -0.01
N ALA A 97 17.17 -12.01 -0.98
CA ALA A 97 16.14 -11.66 -1.96
C ALA A 97 14.77 -11.39 -1.31
N LEU A 98 14.35 -12.23 -0.35
CA LEU A 98 13.10 -12.03 0.39
C LEU A 98 13.10 -10.72 1.20
N ARG A 99 14.23 -10.35 1.80
CA ARG A 99 14.37 -9.05 2.48
C ARG A 99 14.23 -7.87 1.52
N GLN A 100 14.81 -7.98 0.32
CA GLN A 100 14.67 -6.96 -0.70
C GLN A 100 13.22 -6.85 -1.19
N GLN A 101 12.53 -7.97 -1.36
CA GLN A 101 11.10 -7.99 -1.69
C GLN A 101 10.27 -7.32 -0.59
N LEU A 102 10.54 -7.61 0.67
CA LEU A 102 9.83 -6.97 1.80
C LEU A 102 9.99 -5.44 1.78
N ASN A 103 11.22 -4.94 1.62
CA ASN A 103 11.47 -3.50 1.53
C ASN A 103 10.74 -2.87 0.33
N THR A 104 10.72 -3.57 -0.81
CA THR A 104 9.98 -3.11 -2.00
C THR A 104 8.48 -3.04 -1.74
N SER A 105 7.91 -4.04 -1.07
CA SER A 105 6.49 -4.05 -0.68
C SER A 105 6.16 -2.95 0.33
N GLU A 106 7.06 -2.66 1.29
CA GLU A 106 6.90 -1.55 2.24
C GLU A 106 6.85 -0.19 1.53
N GLN A 107 7.76 0.04 0.57
CA GLN A 107 7.76 1.25 -0.25
C GLN A 107 6.48 1.38 -1.09
N ALA A 108 6.02 0.27 -1.69
CA ALA A 108 4.78 0.25 -2.46
C ALA A 108 3.55 0.57 -1.59
N LEU A 109 3.50 0.03 -0.36
CA LEU A 109 2.43 0.33 0.60
C LEU A 109 2.42 1.81 1.00
N GLU A 110 3.59 2.37 1.26
CA GLU A 110 3.72 3.79 1.59
C GLU A 110 3.27 4.69 0.44
N GLN A 111 3.68 4.38 -0.79
CA GLN A 111 3.22 5.10 -1.99
C GLN A 111 1.71 5.00 -2.18
N ALA A 112 1.11 3.81 -2.00
CA ALA A 112 -0.33 3.59 -2.10
C ALA A 112 -1.10 4.41 -1.06
N ARG A 113 -0.60 4.45 0.19
CA ARG A 113 -1.18 5.26 1.27
C ARG A 113 -1.14 6.75 0.95
N ASN A 114 0.01 7.25 0.50
CA ASN A 114 0.16 8.65 0.12
C ASN A 114 -0.78 9.02 -1.03
N HIS A 115 -0.92 8.15 -2.04
CA HIS A 115 -1.87 8.36 -3.11
C HIS A 115 -3.33 8.41 -2.60
N CYS A 116 -3.73 7.46 -1.75
CA CYS A 116 -5.06 7.43 -1.15
C CYS A 116 -5.36 8.71 -0.34
N GLN A 117 -4.41 9.17 0.46
CA GLN A 117 -4.53 10.43 1.21
C GLN A 117 -4.71 11.64 0.28
N GLN A 118 -3.94 11.71 -0.81
CA GLN A 118 -4.07 12.78 -1.80
C GLN A 118 -5.45 12.78 -2.46
N VAL A 119 -5.97 11.61 -2.86
CA VAL A 119 -7.32 11.53 -3.47
C VAL A 119 -8.39 11.93 -2.46
N ARG A 120 -8.28 11.50 -1.20
CA ARG A 120 -9.20 11.90 -0.13
C ARG A 120 -9.19 13.42 0.10
N ALA A 121 -8.01 14.04 0.15
CA ALA A 121 -7.90 15.50 0.28
C ALA A 121 -8.55 16.25 -0.88
N GLN A 122 -8.36 15.76 -2.12
CA GLN A 122 -9.01 16.33 -3.31
C GLN A 122 -10.53 16.22 -3.24
N LEU A 123 -11.07 15.08 -2.78
CA LEU A 123 -12.51 14.89 -2.61
C LEU A 123 -13.09 15.88 -1.60
N THR A 124 -12.44 16.04 -0.45
CA THR A 124 -12.84 17.03 0.57
C THR A 124 -12.83 18.46 0.02
N ALA A 125 -11.82 18.82 -0.79
CA ALA A 125 -11.76 20.14 -1.42
C ALA A 125 -12.94 20.38 -2.38
N ILE A 126 -13.29 19.40 -3.20
CA ILE A 126 -14.44 19.48 -4.13
C ILE A 126 -15.76 19.63 -3.36
N GLN A 127 -15.93 18.88 -2.27
CA GLN A 127 -17.12 18.98 -1.42
C GLN A 127 -17.27 20.38 -0.82
N TRP A 128 -16.16 20.97 -0.38
CA TRP A 128 -16.13 22.36 0.09
C TRP A 128 -16.49 23.36 -1.01
N GLN A 129 -15.90 23.24 -2.20
CA GLN A 129 -16.21 24.10 -3.35
C GLN A 129 -17.71 24.02 -3.72
N LYS A 130 -18.27 22.82 -3.75
CA LYS A 130 -19.69 22.59 -4.03
C LYS A 130 -20.60 23.23 -2.99
N LYS A 131 -20.23 23.14 -1.70
CA LYS A 131 -20.94 23.81 -0.60
C LYS A 131 -20.90 25.33 -0.76
N ASP A 132 -19.75 25.89 -1.10
CA ASP A 132 -19.60 27.33 -1.28
C ASP A 132 -20.43 27.85 -2.47
N ILE A 133 -20.36 27.18 -3.63
CA ILE A 133 -21.17 27.56 -4.81
C ILE A 133 -22.67 27.48 -4.51
N ARG A 134 -23.12 26.47 -3.75
CA ARG A 134 -24.53 26.40 -3.29
C ARG A 134 -24.91 27.60 -2.43
N ALA A 135 -24.03 28.02 -1.53
CA ALA A 135 -24.27 29.19 -0.69
C ALA A 135 -24.31 30.49 -1.51
N GLN A 136 -23.41 30.65 -2.48
CA GLN A 136 -23.40 31.78 -3.41
C GLN A 136 -24.67 31.82 -4.26
N LEU A 137 -25.10 30.68 -4.83
CA LEU A 137 -26.33 30.58 -5.61
C LEU A 137 -27.55 31.02 -4.80
N LYS A 138 -27.64 30.61 -3.54
CA LYS A 138 -28.73 31.00 -2.64
C LYS A 138 -28.75 32.52 -2.40
N LYS A 139 -27.58 33.13 -2.18
CA LYS A 139 -27.45 34.59 -2.04
C LYS A 139 -27.87 35.33 -3.31
N ASP A 140 -27.45 34.86 -4.47
CA ASP A 140 -27.80 35.48 -5.75
C ASP A 140 -29.30 35.36 -6.07
N GLN A 141 -29.92 34.23 -5.75
CA GLN A 141 -31.37 34.05 -5.87
C GLN A 141 -32.14 35.01 -4.97
N GLN A 142 -31.69 35.17 -3.73
CA GLN A 142 -32.31 36.11 -2.80
C GLN A 142 -32.20 37.55 -3.28
N ARG A 143 -31.01 37.99 -3.71
CA ARG A 143 -30.80 39.34 -4.27
C ARG A 143 -31.68 39.61 -5.49
N ARG A 144 -31.85 38.61 -6.36
CA ARG A 144 -32.73 38.72 -7.54
C ARG A 144 -34.21 38.81 -7.15
N ALA A 145 -34.64 38.08 -6.13
CA ALA A 145 -36.01 38.17 -5.63
C ALA A 145 -36.28 39.53 -4.98
N GLU A 146 -35.33 40.05 -4.20
CA GLU A 146 -35.40 41.39 -3.60
C GLU A 146 -35.48 42.46 -4.69
N ALA A 147 -34.58 42.45 -5.68
CA ALA A 147 -34.61 43.40 -6.80
C ALA A 147 -35.92 43.33 -7.61
N ALA A 148 -36.42 42.12 -7.90
CA ALA A 148 -37.70 41.96 -8.59
C ALA A 148 -38.88 42.51 -7.77
N SER A 149 -38.85 42.35 -6.45
CA SER A 149 -39.88 42.91 -5.56
C SER A 149 -39.86 44.44 -5.52
N GLU A 150 -38.67 45.04 -5.52
CA GLU A 150 -38.49 46.50 -5.60
C GLU A 150 -38.98 47.06 -6.93
N GLU A 151 -38.65 46.41 -8.06
CA GLU A 151 -39.14 46.82 -9.38
C GLU A 151 -40.67 46.79 -9.47
N LEU A 152 -41.31 45.73 -8.96
CA LEU A 152 -42.77 45.63 -8.90
C LEU A 152 -43.39 46.72 -8.02
N PHE A 153 -42.76 47.04 -6.89
CA PHE A 153 -43.19 48.11 -6.01
C PHE A 153 -43.12 49.49 -6.69
N VAL A 154 -42.00 49.80 -7.35
CA VAL A 154 -41.83 51.05 -8.11
C VAL A 154 -42.84 51.15 -9.26
N GLN A 155 -43.06 50.07 -10.01
CA GLN A 155 -44.09 50.04 -11.07
C GLN A 155 -45.51 50.26 -10.53
N ALA A 156 -45.83 49.70 -9.37
CA ALA A 156 -47.14 49.88 -8.74
C ALA A 156 -47.39 51.33 -8.29
N LEU A 157 -46.34 52.03 -7.84
CA LEU A 157 -46.42 53.45 -7.48
C LEU A 157 -46.52 54.36 -8.72
N GLY A 158 -45.75 54.08 -9.77
CA GLY A 158 -45.78 54.87 -11.01
C GLY A 158 -47.08 54.76 -11.83
N ARG A 159 -47.93 53.76 -11.57
CA ARG A 159 -49.27 53.62 -12.18
C ARG A 159 -50.38 54.37 -11.44
N ARG A 160 -50.08 54.99 -10.28
CA ARG A 160 -51.06 55.74 -9.47
C ARG A 160 -50.93 57.27 -9.59
N SER A 161 -50.00 57.76 -10.40
CA SER A 161 -49.86 59.17 -10.81
C SER A 161 -50.42 59.38 -12.21
#